data_AF-A0A819L0Z1-F1
#
_entry.id   AF-A0A819L0Z1-F1
#
_cell.length_a   1.000
_cell.length_b   1.000
_cell.length_c   1.000
_cell.angle_alpha   90.00
_cell.angle_beta   90.00
_cell.angle_gamma   90.00
#
_symmetry.space_group_name_H-M   'P 1'
#
loop_
_entity.id
_entity.type
_entity.pdbx_description
1 polymer ?
#
loop_
_entity_poly.entity_id
_entity_poly.type
_entity_poly.pdbx_seq_one_letter_code
_entity_poly.pdbx_strand_id
1 'polypeptide(L)'
;MQMSLKGLTFKDNLTPLNQFYGRHLDMGQLGSGDGNQPFKTFEDYTHWIQRAAAFSVWADSAIVYFRKGMNENYVLPKALVVKIIPQCKDVIVDDVTKSLFWGPMNKIPASFNSNDKTQLTIAYTNLIKNVLNPTYQKLANFFEKEYLPKARTSSGISSNPTGSDYYKYLIEQWTTTNKTPDEIYAKGLEEVKRILGEMEKVKAEFMPYKTPEEVIAAFKNIQSTIDPNLKKMFGNTPKTRFEIRQTEAFRAASASAEYNQASEDGTRPGIFYIPIIDATKFNTTS
;
A
#
# COMPACT_ATOMS: atom_id res chain seq x y z
N MET A 1 -18.69 -3.88 -15.93
CA MET A 1 -19.93 -3.22 -15.44
C MET A 1 -20.82 -4.18 -14.65
N GLN A 2 -21.14 -5.38 -15.17
CA GLN A 2 -21.97 -6.36 -14.45
C GLN A 2 -21.35 -6.83 -13.12
N MET A 3 -20.04 -7.13 -13.09
CA MET A 3 -19.34 -7.49 -11.86
C MET A 3 -19.38 -6.37 -10.81
N SER A 4 -19.16 -5.11 -11.22
CA SER A 4 -19.26 -3.97 -10.33
C SER A 4 -20.66 -3.84 -9.70
N LEU A 5 -21.73 -4.05 -10.48
CA LEU A 5 -23.10 -4.03 -9.97
C LEU A 5 -23.36 -5.17 -8.98
N LYS A 6 -22.88 -6.39 -9.27
CA LYS A 6 -22.94 -7.53 -8.36
C LYS A 6 -22.20 -7.24 -7.05
N GLY A 7 -21.05 -6.56 -7.13
CA GLY A 7 -20.27 -6.12 -5.98
C GLY A 7 -21.06 -5.27 -5.00
N LEU A 8 -21.91 -4.37 -5.49
CA LEU A 8 -22.76 -3.49 -4.65
C LEU A 8 -23.80 -4.24 -3.82
N THR A 9 -24.03 -5.52 -4.08
CA THR A 9 -24.93 -6.36 -3.26
C THR A 9 -24.25 -6.86 -1.98
N PHE A 10 -22.93 -6.79 -1.90
CA PHE A 10 -22.16 -7.15 -0.71
C PHE A 10 -21.92 -5.93 0.19
N LYS A 11 -21.63 -6.21 1.46
CA LYS A 11 -21.50 -5.19 2.52
C LYS A 11 -20.04 -4.85 2.84
N ASP A 12 -19.21 -4.77 1.80
CA ASP A 12 -17.77 -4.47 1.93
C ASP A 12 -17.51 -3.09 2.55
N ASN A 13 -18.42 -2.14 2.30
CA ASN A 13 -18.46 -0.81 2.88
C ASN A 13 -18.57 -0.78 4.43
N LEU A 14 -19.00 -1.86 5.08
CA LEU A 14 -19.06 -1.95 6.56
C LEU A 14 -17.67 -2.12 7.21
N THR A 15 -16.65 -2.41 6.41
CA THR A 15 -15.24 -2.45 6.84
C THR A 15 -14.39 -1.53 5.94
N PRO A 16 -14.56 -0.20 6.06
CA PRO A 16 -14.02 0.77 5.09
C PRO A 16 -12.49 0.91 5.10
N LEU A 17 -11.80 0.30 6.07
CA LEU A 17 -10.35 0.16 6.09
C LEU A 17 -9.94 -1.15 6.77
N ASN A 18 -8.70 -1.57 6.55
CA ASN A 18 -8.04 -2.66 7.26
C ASN A 18 -6.53 -2.41 7.30
N GLN A 19 -5.75 -3.35 7.82
CA GLN A 19 -4.29 -3.20 7.96
C GLN A 19 -3.50 -3.09 6.65
N PHE A 20 -4.12 -3.36 5.50
CA PHE A 20 -3.50 -3.26 4.18
C PHE A 20 -4.01 -2.08 3.36
N TYR A 21 -5.25 -1.62 3.57
CA TYR A 21 -5.87 -0.60 2.73
C TYR A 21 -6.77 0.35 3.52
N GLY A 22 -6.94 1.56 2.98
CA GLY A 22 -7.88 2.58 3.47
C GLY A 22 -7.18 3.89 3.75
N ARG A 23 -7.96 4.98 3.87
CA ARG A 23 -7.40 6.34 3.85
C ARG A 23 -6.35 6.63 4.92
N HIS A 24 -6.39 5.95 6.06
CA HIS A 24 -5.37 6.06 7.10
C HIS A 24 -3.94 5.71 6.61
N LEU A 25 -3.79 4.82 5.62
CA LEU A 25 -2.51 4.49 4.99
C LEU A 25 -2.25 5.40 3.79
N ASP A 26 -3.26 5.62 2.94
CA ASP A 26 -3.15 6.50 1.76
C ASP A 26 -2.65 7.90 2.13
N MET A 27 -3.13 8.46 3.25
CA MET A 27 -2.71 9.79 3.70
C MET A 27 -1.21 9.82 3.98
N GLY A 28 -0.65 8.80 4.63
CA GLY A 28 0.79 8.71 4.86
C GLY A 28 1.58 8.61 3.56
N GLN A 29 1.13 7.78 2.61
CA GLN A 29 1.79 7.64 1.31
C GLN A 29 1.78 8.95 0.52
N LEU A 30 0.64 9.63 0.44
CA LEU A 30 0.49 10.88 -0.30
C LEU A 30 1.11 12.09 0.43
N GLY A 31 1.09 12.10 1.76
CA GLY A 31 1.55 13.23 2.58
C GLY A 31 3.02 13.22 2.95
N SER A 32 3.74 12.13 2.69
CA SER A 32 5.17 11.98 2.99
C SER A 32 6.09 12.89 2.16
N GLY A 33 5.62 13.37 1.01
CA GLY A 33 6.45 14.07 0.02
C GLY A 33 7.29 13.15 -0.88
N ASP A 34 7.17 11.82 -0.71
CA ASP A 34 7.83 10.81 -1.56
C ASP A 34 6.85 10.02 -2.46
N GLY A 35 5.54 10.28 -2.31
CA GLY A 35 4.49 9.64 -3.09
C GLY A 35 4.15 10.36 -4.41
N ASN A 36 3.00 10.00 -4.98
CA ASN A 36 2.51 10.57 -6.23
C ASN A 36 1.95 12.00 -6.11
N GLN A 37 1.76 12.50 -4.89
CA GLN A 37 1.30 13.86 -4.62
C GLN A 37 2.40 14.87 -4.97
N PRO A 38 2.18 15.82 -5.89
CA PRO A 38 3.16 16.86 -6.17
C PRO A 38 3.30 17.82 -4.97
N PHE A 39 4.52 18.34 -4.79
CA PHE A 39 4.91 19.37 -3.81
C PHE A 39 5.94 20.33 -4.44
N LYS A 40 5.61 20.91 -5.59
CA LYS A 40 6.52 21.75 -6.39
C LYS A 40 6.17 23.24 -6.32
N THR A 41 4.88 23.57 -6.20
CA THR A 41 4.38 24.96 -6.18
C THR A 41 3.68 25.25 -4.86
N PHE A 42 3.51 26.53 -4.50
CA PHE A 42 2.75 26.89 -3.29
C PHE A 42 1.34 26.29 -3.31
N GLU A 43 0.72 26.28 -4.48
CA GLU A 43 -0.61 25.71 -4.72
C GLU A 43 -0.65 24.19 -4.47
N ASP A 44 0.40 23.44 -4.81
CA ASP A 44 0.48 22.02 -4.48
C ASP A 44 0.37 21.77 -2.96
N TYR A 45 1.06 22.59 -2.17
CA TYR A 45 1.06 22.48 -0.71
C TYR A 45 -0.30 22.86 -0.13
N THR A 46 -0.92 23.95 -0.61
CA THR A 46 -2.24 24.38 -0.11
C THR A 46 -3.33 23.37 -0.48
N HIS A 47 -3.29 22.80 -1.69
CA HIS A 47 -4.19 21.73 -2.10
C HIS A 47 -4.03 20.46 -1.25
N TRP A 48 -2.79 20.10 -0.91
CA TRP A 48 -2.56 18.99 0.01
C TRP A 48 -3.14 19.26 1.39
N ILE A 49 -2.89 20.45 1.96
CA ILE A 49 -3.43 20.84 3.28
C ILE A 49 -4.96 20.70 3.31
N GLN A 50 -5.65 21.15 2.25
CA GLN A 50 -7.11 21.02 2.14
C GLN A 50 -7.57 19.56 2.09
N ARG A 51 -6.91 18.71 1.27
CA ARG A 51 -7.23 17.28 1.20
C ARG A 51 -6.98 16.57 2.53
N ALA A 52 -5.85 16.84 3.16
CA ALA A 52 -5.47 16.25 4.43
C ALA A 52 -6.41 16.70 5.57
N ALA A 53 -6.93 17.94 5.53
CA ALA A 53 -7.91 18.40 6.50
C ALA A 53 -9.24 17.62 6.41
N ALA A 54 -9.68 17.28 5.20
CA ALA A 54 -10.89 16.50 4.96
C ALA A 54 -10.80 15.04 5.43
N PHE A 55 -9.60 14.53 5.74
CA PHE A 55 -9.41 13.19 6.30
C PHE A 55 -10.17 13.00 7.62
N SER A 56 -10.28 14.04 8.45
CA SER A 56 -11.02 14.00 9.72
C SER A 56 -12.49 13.61 9.54
N VAL A 57 -13.17 14.22 8.56
CA VAL A 57 -14.57 13.93 8.21
C VAL A 57 -14.73 12.52 7.64
N TRP A 58 -13.77 12.08 6.82
CA TRP A 58 -13.76 10.72 6.31
C TRP A 58 -13.60 9.70 7.45
N ALA A 59 -12.71 9.95 8.40
CA ALA A 59 -12.48 9.07 9.55
C ALA A 59 -13.73 8.94 10.43
N ASP A 60 -14.45 10.04 10.68
CA ASP A 60 -15.72 10.00 11.39
C ASP A 60 -16.77 9.16 10.63
N SER A 61 -16.83 9.30 9.31
CA SER A 61 -17.70 8.48 8.46
C SER A 61 -17.31 7.00 8.51
N ALA A 62 -16.02 6.69 8.48
CA ALA A 62 -15.52 5.32 8.57
C ALA A 62 -15.93 4.66 9.90
N ILE A 63 -15.80 5.38 11.02
CA ILE A 63 -16.24 4.92 12.34
C ILE A 63 -17.74 4.60 12.35
N VAL A 64 -18.58 5.44 11.72
CA VAL A 64 -20.02 5.17 11.59
C VAL A 64 -20.27 3.85 10.84
N TYR A 65 -19.56 3.59 9.75
CA TYR A 65 -19.73 2.34 8.99
C TYR A 65 -19.22 1.11 9.74
N PHE A 66 -18.11 1.22 10.48
CA PHE A 66 -17.68 0.13 11.35
C PHE A 66 -18.70 -0.19 12.44
N ARG A 67 -19.35 0.83 13.02
CA ARG A 67 -20.44 0.62 14.00
C ARG A 67 -21.63 -0.09 13.38
N LYS A 68 -22.02 0.27 12.15
CA LYS A 68 -23.02 -0.49 11.38
C LYS A 68 -22.58 -1.94 11.19
N GLY A 69 -21.33 -2.17 10.80
CA GLY A 69 -20.72 -3.51 10.70
C GLY A 69 -20.82 -4.32 12.00
N MET A 70 -20.49 -3.71 13.14
CA MET A 70 -20.62 -4.35 14.45
C MET A 70 -22.07 -4.74 14.77
N ASN A 71 -23.04 -3.89 14.46
CA ASN A 71 -24.46 -4.19 14.67
C ASN A 71 -24.97 -5.34 13.78
N GLU A 72 -24.36 -5.52 12.60
CA GLU A 72 -24.72 -6.56 11.65
C GLU A 72 -23.86 -7.83 11.78
N ASN A 73 -22.97 -7.90 12.77
CA ASN A 73 -21.94 -8.94 12.91
C ASN A 73 -21.04 -9.11 11.66
N TYR A 74 -20.90 -8.05 10.87
CA TYR A 74 -19.97 -7.98 9.75
C TYR A 74 -18.71 -7.23 10.20
N VAL A 75 -17.74 -7.98 10.75
CA VAL A 75 -16.57 -7.42 11.43
C VAL A 75 -15.25 -8.03 10.95
N LEU A 76 -14.17 -7.26 11.11
CA LEU A 76 -12.82 -7.75 10.84
C LEU A 76 -12.38 -8.80 11.88
N PRO A 77 -11.46 -9.72 11.53
CA PRO A 77 -10.78 -10.56 12.50
C PRO A 77 -9.94 -9.76 13.50
N LYS A 78 -9.89 -10.21 14.76
CA LYS A 78 -9.03 -9.65 15.81
C LYS A 78 -7.57 -9.55 15.38
N ALA A 79 -7.06 -10.57 14.70
CA ALA A 79 -5.69 -10.63 14.18
C ALA A 79 -5.36 -9.49 13.19
N LEU A 80 -6.37 -8.89 12.55
CA LEU A 80 -6.20 -7.73 11.68
C LEU A 80 -6.29 -6.43 12.49
N VAL A 81 -7.28 -6.32 13.37
CA VAL A 81 -7.53 -5.12 14.17
C VAL A 81 -6.33 -4.75 15.06
N VAL A 82 -5.67 -5.74 15.67
CA VAL A 82 -4.48 -5.51 16.49
C VAL A 82 -3.30 -4.90 15.71
N LYS A 83 -3.29 -5.01 14.38
CA LYS A 83 -2.28 -4.39 13.50
C LYS A 83 -2.65 -2.95 13.11
N ILE A 84 -3.95 -2.65 13.02
CA ILE A 84 -4.44 -1.30 12.67
C ILE A 84 -4.14 -0.29 13.79
N ILE A 85 -4.26 -0.73 15.06
CA ILE A 85 -4.03 0.13 16.23
C ILE A 85 -2.62 0.77 16.21
N PRO A 86 -1.51 0.01 16.12
CA PRO A 86 -0.18 0.61 16.03
C PRO A 86 0.00 1.43 14.75
N GLN A 87 -0.54 1.01 13.59
CA GLN A 87 -0.49 1.83 12.36
C GLN A 87 -1.07 3.24 12.56
N CYS A 88 -2.10 3.38 13.39
CA CYS A 88 -2.68 4.68 13.74
C CYS A 88 -1.90 5.39 14.86
N LYS A 89 -1.27 4.68 15.81
CA LYS A 89 -0.50 5.29 16.90
C LYS A 89 0.87 5.79 16.43
N ASP A 90 1.56 5.04 15.58
CA ASP A 90 2.94 5.30 15.17
C ASP A 90 3.11 6.56 14.30
N VAL A 91 2.02 7.04 13.69
CA VAL A 91 2.03 8.29 12.93
C VAL A 91 1.88 9.54 13.80
N ILE A 92 1.52 9.38 15.07
CA ILE A 92 1.28 10.47 16.01
C ILE A 92 2.62 10.85 16.66
N VAL A 93 2.99 12.13 16.54
CA VAL A 93 4.22 12.68 17.11
C VAL A 93 3.96 14.01 17.81
N ASP A 94 4.65 14.26 18.92
CA ASP A 94 4.56 15.55 19.64
C ASP A 94 5.29 16.66 18.88
N ASP A 95 6.48 16.35 18.35
CA ASP A 95 7.26 17.23 17.51
C ASP A 95 6.83 17.08 16.05
N VAL A 96 6.10 18.08 15.55
CA VAL A 96 5.56 18.08 14.17
C VAL A 96 6.65 17.92 13.12
N THR A 97 7.89 18.35 13.40
CA THR A 97 9.00 18.26 12.43
C THR A 97 9.49 16.83 12.22
N LYS A 98 9.18 15.92 13.16
CA LYS A 98 9.46 14.48 13.07
C LYS A 98 8.31 13.70 12.43
N SER A 99 7.19 14.36 12.11
CA SER A 99 6.05 13.69 11.49
C SER A 99 6.39 13.28 10.06
N LEU A 100 5.89 12.12 9.64
CA LEU A 100 5.87 11.73 8.22
C LEU A 100 5.29 12.84 7.34
N PHE A 101 4.22 13.50 7.82
CA PHE A 101 3.52 14.56 7.10
C PHE A 101 4.31 15.87 7.00
N TRP A 102 5.44 15.98 7.70
CA TRP A 102 6.39 17.08 7.56
C TRP A 102 7.41 16.85 6.43
N GLY A 103 7.46 15.64 5.87
CA GLY A 103 8.37 15.28 4.79
C GLY A 103 8.40 16.27 3.60
N PRO A 104 7.26 16.81 3.13
CA PRO A 104 7.26 17.86 2.10
C PRO A 104 8.01 19.13 2.53
N MET A 105 7.86 19.56 3.79
CA MET A 105 8.51 20.77 4.30
C MET A 105 10.04 20.63 4.37
N ASN A 106 10.56 19.42 4.60
CA ASN A 106 12.00 19.13 4.52
C ASN A 106 12.56 19.25 3.10
N LYS A 107 11.68 19.21 2.08
CA LYS A 107 12.02 19.25 0.65
C LYS A 107 11.47 20.49 -0.05
N ILE A 108 11.17 21.55 0.72
CA ILE A 108 10.59 22.76 0.16
C ILE A 108 11.49 23.35 -0.94
N PRO A 109 10.96 23.65 -2.15
CA PRO A 109 11.80 24.15 -3.23
C PRO A 109 12.50 25.46 -2.87
N ALA A 110 13.75 25.60 -3.34
CA ALA A 110 14.57 26.79 -3.08
C ALA A 110 13.94 28.09 -3.66
N SER A 111 13.08 27.96 -4.67
CA SER A 111 12.35 29.07 -5.31
C SER A 111 11.32 29.75 -4.40
N PHE A 112 10.94 29.15 -3.28
CA PHE A 112 9.95 29.74 -2.37
C PHE A 112 10.55 30.94 -1.61
N ASN A 113 9.81 32.04 -1.58
CA ASN A 113 10.18 33.22 -0.80
C ASN A 113 9.96 32.98 0.72
N SER A 114 10.52 33.85 1.55
CA SER A 114 10.45 33.70 3.02
C SER A 114 9.03 33.78 3.59
N ASN A 115 8.15 34.56 2.96
CA ASN A 115 6.76 34.67 3.39
C ASN A 115 6.01 33.36 3.14
N ASP A 116 6.15 32.77 1.97
CA ASP A 116 5.50 31.49 1.61
C ASP A 116 5.96 30.36 2.53
N LYS A 117 7.28 30.29 2.81
CA LYS A 117 7.84 29.31 3.76
C LYS A 117 7.25 29.48 5.15
N THR A 118 7.09 30.71 5.62
CA THR A 118 6.49 31.02 6.93
C THR A 118 5.02 30.60 6.98
N GLN A 119 4.25 30.96 5.97
CA GLN A 119 2.83 30.58 5.88
C GLN A 119 2.63 29.06 5.86
N LEU A 120 3.42 28.35 5.06
CA LEU A 120 3.35 26.89 4.99
C LEU A 120 3.79 26.21 6.29
N THR A 121 4.83 26.72 6.94
CA THR A 121 5.29 26.20 8.24
C THR A 121 4.17 26.27 9.28
N ILE A 122 3.47 27.40 9.39
CA ILE A 122 2.33 27.58 10.29
C ILE A 122 1.19 26.63 9.90
N ALA A 123 0.86 26.57 8.61
CA ALA A 123 -0.25 25.75 8.13
C ALA A 123 -0.01 24.24 8.36
N TYR A 124 1.19 23.73 8.07
CA TYR A 124 1.55 22.33 8.32
C TYR A 124 1.59 22.01 9.81
N THR A 125 2.12 22.92 10.63
CA THR A 125 2.12 22.75 12.09
C THR A 125 0.69 22.58 12.60
N ASN A 126 -0.23 23.44 12.16
CA ASN A 126 -1.63 23.38 12.52
C ASN A 126 -2.32 22.12 11.97
N LEU A 127 -2.07 21.76 10.72
CA LEU A 127 -2.62 20.55 10.10
C LEU A 127 -2.23 19.30 10.89
N ILE A 128 -0.94 19.13 11.19
CA ILE A 128 -0.44 17.94 11.88
C ILE A 128 -0.96 17.91 13.31
N LYS A 129 -0.73 18.98 14.06
CA LYS A 129 -1.03 19.03 15.50
C LYS A 129 -2.52 19.00 15.79
N ASN A 130 -3.32 19.73 15.03
CA ASN A 130 -4.73 19.97 15.36
C ASN A 130 -5.70 19.14 14.51
N VAL A 131 -5.25 18.52 13.41
CA VAL A 131 -6.13 17.70 12.56
C VAL A 131 -5.65 16.26 12.45
N LEU A 132 -4.44 16.03 11.94
CA LEU A 132 -3.97 14.66 11.65
C LEU A 132 -3.74 13.86 12.94
N ASN A 133 -2.93 14.37 13.87
CA ASN A 133 -2.66 13.69 15.14
C ASN A 133 -3.96 13.34 15.90
N PRO A 134 -4.91 14.27 16.11
CA PRO A 134 -6.18 13.95 16.76
C PRO A 134 -7.03 12.95 15.96
N THR A 135 -7.02 13.01 14.63
CA THR A 135 -7.79 12.07 13.79
C THR A 135 -7.26 10.65 13.91
N TYR A 136 -5.94 10.46 13.83
CA TYR A 136 -5.32 9.17 14.03
C TYR A 136 -5.48 8.65 15.46
N GLN A 137 -5.39 9.52 16.47
CA GLN A 137 -5.67 9.16 17.86
C GLN A 137 -7.12 8.70 18.05
N LYS A 138 -8.07 9.37 17.38
CA LYS A 138 -9.50 9.01 17.39
C LYS A 138 -9.71 7.61 16.80
N LEU A 139 -9.12 7.33 15.65
CA LEU A 139 -9.18 6.00 15.02
C LEU A 139 -8.54 4.92 15.91
N ALA A 140 -7.34 5.16 16.44
CA ALA A 140 -6.66 4.24 17.35
C ALA A 140 -7.53 3.91 18.57
N ASN A 141 -8.09 4.93 19.21
CA ASN A 141 -8.98 4.76 20.36
C ASN A 141 -10.25 3.97 20.01
N PHE A 142 -10.87 4.26 18.86
CA PHE A 142 -12.04 3.53 18.39
C PHE A 142 -11.72 2.04 18.19
N PHE A 143 -10.64 1.73 17.47
CA PHE A 143 -10.27 0.35 17.22
C PHE A 143 -9.90 -0.40 18.49
N GLU A 144 -9.15 0.23 19.39
CA GLU A 144 -8.70 -0.38 20.64
C GLU A 144 -9.83 -0.60 21.64
N LYS A 145 -10.69 0.42 21.84
CA LYS A 145 -11.66 0.42 22.95
C LYS A 145 -13.05 -0.07 22.53
N GLU A 146 -13.46 0.16 21.30
CA GLU A 146 -14.81 -0.14 20.83
C GLU A 146 -14.84 -1.35 19.89
N TYR A 147 -13.98 -1.35 18.87
CA TYR A 147 -14.05 -2.35 17.80
C TYR A 147 -13.39 -3.68 18.14
N LEU A 148 -12.18 -3.67 18.73
CA LEU A 148 -11.42 -4.89 19.06
C LEU A 148 -12.19 -5.87 19.97
N PRO A 149 -12.94 -5.43 21.00
CA PRO A 149 -13.78 -6.33 21.79
C PRO A 149 -14.88 -7.03 20.98
N LYS A 150 -15.35 -6.42 19.88
CA LYS A 150 -16.41 -6.94 18.99
C LYS A 150 -15.87 -7.68 17.76
N ALA A 151 -14.58 -7.55 17.47
CA ALA A 151 -13.94 -8.23 16.36
C ALA A 151 -13.97 -9.77 16.55
N ARG A 152 -14.09 -10.50 15.44
CA ARG A 152 -14.21 -11.97 15.46
C ARG A 152 -12.86 -12.67 15.63
N THR A 153 -12.85 -13.86 16.21
CA THR A 153 -11.64 -14.68 16.36
C THR A 153 -11.36 -15.57 15.15
N SER A 154 -12.36 -15.82 14.31
CA SER A 154 -12.22 -16.67 13.13
C SER A 154 -11.38 -16.00 12.02
N SER A 155 -10.90 -16.84 11.11
CA SER A 155 -10.15 -16.43 9.91
C SER A 155 -11.00 -16.59 8.65
N GLY A 156 -10.58 -15.94 7.56
CA GLY A 156 -11.27 -16.01 6.27
C GLY A 156 -12.55 -15.17 6.21
N ILE A 157 -12.89 -14.66 5.03
CA ILE A 157 -14.05 -13.77 4.86
C ILE A 157 -15.39 -14.51 4.98
N SER A 158 -15.40 -15.83 4.75
CA SER A 158 -16.59 -16.69 4.84
C SER A 158 -17.26 -16.72 6.21
N SER A 159 -16.55 -16.34 7.27
CA SER A 159 -17.13 -16.23 8.62
C SER A 159 -18.06 -15.04 8.81
N ASN A 160 -18.03 -14.04 7.91
CA ASN A 160 -19.00 -12.95 7.95
C ASN A 160 -20.34 -13.38 7.33
N PRO A 161 -21.46 -12.72 7.69
CA PRO A 161 -22.72 -12.89 6.96
C PRO A 161 -22.49 -12.70 5.45
N THR A 162 -23.04 -13.64 4.64
CA THR A 162 -22.85 -13.74 3.18
C THR A 162 -21.40 -13.85 2.69
N GLY A 163 -20.44 -14.09 3.60
CA GLY A 163 -19.01 -14.09 3.29
C GLY A 163 -18.57 -15.17 2.31
N SER A 164 -19.24 -16.32 2.28
CA SER A 164 -18.94 -17.39 1.31
C SER A 164 -19.29 -16.99 -0.12
N ASP A 165 -20.42 -16.31 -0.32
CA ASP A 165 -20.81 -15.79 -1.64
C ASP A 165 -19.94 -14.60 -2.02
N TYR A 166 -19.57 -13.77 -1.05
CA TYR A 166 -18.60 -12.70 -1.28
C TYR A 166 -17.23 -13.26 -1.69
N TYR A 167 -16.77 -14.35 -1.07
CA TYR A 167 -15.52 -15.01 -1.46
C TYR A 167 -15.56 -15.54 -2.90
N LYS A 168 -16.68 -16.16 -3.31
CA LYS A 168 -16.87 -16.59 -4.71
C LYS A 168 -16.87 -15.41 -5.68
N TYR A 169 -17.56 -14.32 -5.33
CA TYR A 169 -17.52 -13.08 -6.12
C TYR A 169 -16.09 -12.53 -6.25
N LEU A 170 -15.31 -12.54 -5.16
CA LEU A 170 -13.91 -12.09 -5.18
C LEU A 170 -13.04 -12.99 -6.07
N ILE A 171 -13.24 -14.31 -6.06
CA ILE A 171 -12.54 -15.21 -6.98
C ILE A 171 -12.79 -14.79 -8.43
N GLU A 172 -14.06 -14.65 -8.82
CA GLU A 172 -14.45 -14.25 -10.17
C GLU A 172 -13.86 -12.88 -10.53
N GLN A 173 -13.93 -11.90 -9.61
CA GLN A 173 -13.45 -10.55 -9.85
C GLN A 173 -11.92 -10.44 -9.98
N TRP A 174 -11.17 -11.21 -9.19
CA TRP A 174 -9.70 -11.10 -9.15
C TRP A 174 -9.00 -12.04 -10.13
N THR A 175 -9.62 -13.15 -10.49
CA THR A 175 -8.98 -14.19 -11.30
C THR A 175 -9.64 -14.41 -12.66
N THR A 176 -10.79 -13.76 -12.89
CA THR A 176 -11.64 -13.92 -14.09
C THR A 176 -12.06 -15.36 -14.40
N THR A 177 -11.88 -16.26 -13.43
CA THR A 177 -12.25 -17.67 -13.55
C THR A 177 -13.63 -17.94 -12.97
N ASN A 178 -14.27 -18.99 -13.48
CA ASN A 178 -15.52 -19.52 -12.95
C ASN A 178 -15.31 -20.75 -12.05
N LYS A 179 -14.05 -21.09 -11.75
CA LYS A 179 -13.72 -22.20 -10.85
C LYS A 179 -14.20 -21.91 -9.43
N THR A 180 -14.66 -22.95 -8.77
CA THR A 180 -15.02 -22.92 -7.35
C THR A 180 -13.78 -22.78 -6.45
N PRO A 181 -13.95 -22.31 -5.19
CA PRO A 181 -12.89 -22.34 -4.19
C PRO A 181 -12.17 -23.68 -4.09
N ASP A 182 -12.92 -24.79 -4.09
CA ASP A 182 -12.37 -26.14 -3.92
C ASP A 182 -11.54 -26.58 -5.13
N GLU A 183 -11.99 -26.26 -6.35
CA GLU A 183 -11.21 -26.53 -7.57
C GLU A 183 -9.90 -25.73 -7.60
N ILE A 184 -9.93 -24.47 -7.16
CA ILE A 184 -8.74 -23.62 -7.07
C ILE A 184 -7.78 -24.18 -6.01
N TYR A 185 -8.31 -24.59 -4.85
CA TYR A 185 -7.52 -25.17 -3.77
C TYR A 185 -6.85 -26.48 -4.21
N ALA A 186 -7.61 -27.39 -4.81
CA ALA A 186 -7.08 -28.66 -5.34
C ALA A 186 -5.98 -28.41 -6.38
N LYS A 187 -6.21 -27.46 -7.31
CA LYS A 187 -5.19 -27.09 -8.30
C LYS A 187 -3.94 -26.49 -7.63
N GLY A 188 -4.12 -25.69 -6.58
CA GLY A 188 -3.01 -25.15 -5.79
C GLY A 188 -2.15 -26.24 -5.18
N LEU A 189 -2.76 -27.29 -4.60
CA LEU A 189 -2.02 -28.44 -4.06
C LEU A 189 -1.21 -29.18 -5.12
N GLU A 190 -1.78 -29.38 -6.32
CA GLU A 190 -1.06 -29.97 -7.45
C GLU A 190 0.15 -29.13 -7.88
N GLU A 191 -0.04 -27.81 -8.02
CA GLU A 191 1.02 -26.91 -8.46
C GLU A 191 2.11 -26.75 -7.40
N VAL A 192 1.77 -26.71 -6.10
CA VAL A 192 2.77 -26.72 -5.01
C VAL A 192 3.62 -27.98 -5.08
N LYS A 193 3.00 -29.16 -5.21
CA LYS A 193 3.73 -30.42 -5.35
C LYS A 193 4.65 -30.40 -6.57
N ARG A 194 4.14 -29.95 -7.73
CA ARG A 194 4.91 -29.88 -8.98
C ARG A 194 6.10 -28.93 -8.85
N ILE A 195 5.88 -27.71 -8.38
CA ILE A 195 6.91 -26.67 -8.26
C ILE A 195 7.97 -27.07 -7.23
N LEU A 196 7.58 -27.61 -6.06
CA LEU A 196 8.55 -28.12 -5.08
C LEU A 196 9.40 -29.24 -5.66
N GLY A 197 8.80 -30.15 -6.44
CA GLY A 197 9.53 -31.20 -7.14
C GLY A 197 10.55 -30.65 -8.14
N GLU A 198 10.25 -29.57 -8.85
CA GLU A 198 11.21 -28.90 -9.72
C GLU A 198 12.28 -28.13 -8.94
N MET A 199 11.90 -27.42 -7.87
CA MET A 199 12.83 -26.67 -7.01
C MET A 199 13.88 -27.58 -6.39
N GLU A 200 13.52 -28.77 -5.92
CA GLU A 200 14.47 -29.73 -5.36
C GLU A 200 15.50 -30.22 -6.40
N LYS A 201 15.17 -30.25 -7.69
CA LYS A 201 16.15 -30.60 -8.76
C LYS A 201 17.17 -29.51 -9.01
N VAL A 202 16.82 -28.26 -8.73
CA VAL A 202 17.64 -27.06 -9.03
C VAL A 202 18.08 -26.32 -7.77
N LYS A 203 18.00 -26.97 -6.61
CA LYS A 203 18.27 -26.39 -5.30
C LYS A 203 19.76 -26.04 -5.16
N ALA A 204 20.10 -24.85 -5.63
CA ALA A 204 21.34 -24.17 -5.34
C ALA A 204 20.98 -22.84 -4.67
N GLU A 205 21.25 -22.74 -3.37
CA GLU A 205 21.21 -21.44 -2.70
C GLU A 205 22.51 -20.71 -3.02
N PHE A 206 22.44 -19.81 -4.00
CA PHE A 206 23.53 -18.91 -4.30
C PHE A 206 23.07 -17.50 -3.97
N MET A 207 23.48 -17.03 -2.79
CA MET A 207 23.27 -15.65 -2.31
C MET A 207 24.59 -14.87 -2.44
N PRO A 208 25.03 -14.51 -3.65
CA PRO A 208 26.37 -13.97 -3.89
C PRO A 208 26.52 -12.51 -3.50
N TYR A 209 25.41 -11.81 -3.30
CA TYR A 209 25.39 -10.38 -3.14
C TYR A 209 25.78 -9.98 -1.71
N LYS A 210 26.59 -8.95 -1.60
CA LYS A 210 27.09 -8.39 -0.35
C LYS A 210 26.55 -7.00 -0.12
N THR A 211 26.24 -6.27 -1.20
CA THR A 211 25.76 -4.88 -1.12
C THR A 211 24.48 -4.69 -1.93
N PRO A 212 23.64 -3.69 -1.58
CA PRO A 212 22.46 -3.35 -2.37
C PRO A 212 22.78 -3.02 -3.83
N GLU A 213 23.93 -2.41 -4.10
CA GLU A 213 24.37 -2.05 -5.45
C GLU A 213 24.58 -3.30 -6.32
N GLU A 214 25.12 -4.37 -5.76
CA GLU A 214 25.30 -5.65 -6.47
C GLU A 214 23.96 -6.28 -6.84
N VAL A 215 22.97 -6.21 -5.95
CA VAL A 215 21.59 -6.67 -6.22
C VAL A 215 20.98 -5.84 -7.36
N ILE A 216 21.05 -4.51 -7.27
CA ILE A 216 20.52 -3.62 -8.31
C ILE A 216 21.25 -3.85 -9.65
N ALA A 217 22.55 -4.05 -9.64
CA ALA A 217 23.34 -4.36 -10.84
C ALA A 217 22.89 -5.69 -11.47
N ALA A 218 22.58 -6.71 -10.68
CA ALA A 218 22.07 -7.98 -11.19
C ALA A 218 20.74 -7.82 -11.93
N PHE A 219 19.77 -7.09 -11.37
CA PHE A 219 18.51 -6.79 -12.06
C PHE A 219 18.71 -5.97 -13.34
N LYS A 220 19.63 -4.99 -13.35
CA LYS A 220 20.00 -4.24 -14.55
C LYS A 220 20.67 -5.11 -15.63
N ASN A 221 21.42 -6.13 -15.22
CA ASN A 221 22.00 -7.10 -16.14
C ASN A 221 20.93 -7.97 -16.81
N ILE A 222 19.91 -8.39 -16.04
CA ILE A 222 18.74 -9.07 -16.60
C ILE A 222 18.06 -8.17 -17.64
N GLN A 223 17.79 -6.90 -17.29
CA GLN A 223 17.22 -5.93 -18.22
C GLN A 223 18.03 -5.82 -19.52
N SER A 224 19.35 -5.64 -19.40
CA SER A 224 20.24 -5.52 -20.56
C SER A 224 20.24 -6.78 -21.44
N THR A 225 20.02 -7.96 -20.84
CA THR A 225 19.93 -9.24 -21.56
C THR A 225 18.61 -9.38 -22.31
N ILE A 226 17.49 -8.96 -21.70
CA ILE A 226 16.16 -9.10 -22.30
C ILE A 226 15.86 -8.02 -23.35
N ASP A 227 16.34 -6.79 -23.16
CA ASP A 227 15.97 -5.62 -23.97
C ASP A 227 16.14 -5.85 -25.50
N PRO A 228 17.25 -6.43 -26.01
CA PRO A 228 17.41 -6.73 -27.43
C PRO A 228 16.44 -7.79 -27.97
N ASN A 229 15.88 -8.64 -27.09
CA ASN A 229 14.98 -9.73 -27.44
C ASN A 229 13.51 -9.32 -27.35
N LEU A 230 13.17 -8.30 -26.55
CA LEU A 230 11.79 -7.81 -26.44
C LEU A 230 11.22 -7.39 -27.80
N LYS A 231 11.98 -6.67 -28.62
CA LYS A 231 11.54 -6.26 -29.97
C LYS A 231 11.35 -7.42 -30.94
N LYS A 232 11.99 -8.57 -30.68
CA LYS A 232 11.83 -9.78 -31.50
C LYS A 232 10.56 -10.55 -31.12
N MET A 233 10.14 -10.46 -29.86
CA MET A 233 9.00 -11.20 -29.30
C MET A 233 7.69 -10.39 -29.29
N PHE A 234 7.79 -9.06 -29.24
CA PHE A 234 6.63 -8.17 -29.13
C PHE A 234 6.62 -7.14 -30.26
N GLY A 235 5.49 -7.03 -30.97
CA GLY A 235 5.30 -6.05 -32.05
C GLY A 235 5.15 -4.61 -31.57
N ASN A 236 4.89 -4.40 -30.28
CA ASN A 236 4.76 -3.08 -29.66
C ASN A 236 5.60 -3.03 -28.39
N THR A 237 6.31 -1.92 -28.18
CA THR A 237 7.10 -1.68 -26.97
C THR A 237 6.71 -0.35 -26.33
N PRO A 238 6.67 -0.24 -24.99
CA PRO A 238 6.37 1.02 -24.32
C PRO A 238 7.36 2.13 -24.71
N LYS A 239 6.85 3.36 -24.87
CA LYS A 239 7.68 4.56 -25.11
C LYS A 239 8.23 5.16 -23.82
N THR A 240 7.58 4.86 -22.70
CA THR A 240 7.94 5.40 -21.40
C THR A 240 9.27 4.84 -20.92
N ARG A 241 10.03 5.68 -20.21
CA ARG A 241 11.29 5.25 -19.58
C ARG A 241 11.00 4.22 -18.48
N PHE A 242 11.91 3.27 -18.31
CA PHE A 242 11.88 2.27 -17.24
C PHE A 242 13.10 2.42 -16.36
N GLU A 243 12.91 2.35 -15.05
CA GLU A 243 13.98 2.44 -14.06
C GLU A 243 13.86 1.34 -13.01
N ILE A 244 15.00 0.85 -12.54
CA ILE A 244 15.11 -0.08 -11.42
C ILE A 244 15.69 0.69 -10.24
N ARG A 245 14.99 0.69 -9.10
CA ARG A 245 15.38 1.43 -7.90
C ARG A 245 15.28 0.57 -6.66
N GLN A 246 16.15 0.85 -5.67
CA GLN A 246 15.95 0.34 -4.33
C GLN A 246 14.75 1.06 -3.68
N THR A 247 13.95 0.31 -2.93
CA THR A 247 12.84 0.85 -2.14
C THR A 247 13.36 1.77 -1.04
N GLU A 248 12.66 2.88 -0.80
CA GLU A 248 13.01 3.85 0.23
C GLU A 248 13.06 3.21 1.63
N ALA A 249 14.09 3.54 2.42
CA ALA A 249 14.43 2.84 3.66
C ALA A 249 13.28 2.76 4.69
N PHE A 250 12.47 3.82 4.80
CA PHE A 250 11.38 3.90 5.78
C PHE A 250 10.23 2.92 5.51
N ARG A 251 10.09 2.40 4.28
CA ARG A 251 9.02 1.48 3.90
C ARG A 251 9.53 0.11 3.42
N ALA A 252 10.84 -0.04 3.22
CA ALA A 252 11.42 -1.25 2.67
C ALA A 252 11.07 -2.50 3.50
N ALA A 253 11.02 -2.40 4.83
CA ALA A 253 10.80 -3.56 5.72
C ALA A 253 9.42 -4.20 5.57
N SER A 254 8.43 -3.46 5.08
CA SER A 254 7.06 -3.92 4.84
C SER A 254 6.68 -4.00 3.36
N ALA A 255 7.58 -3.55 2.46
CA ALA A 255 7.32 -3.51 1.03
C ALA A 255 7.62 -4.87 0.38
N SER A 256 6.93 -5.13 -0.72
CA SER A 256 7.29 -6.20 -1.66
C SER A 256 7.95 -5.57 -2.90
N ALA A 257 8.65 -6.37 -3.71
CA ALA A 257 9.08 -5.90 -5.02
C ALA A 257 7.85 -5.50 -5.84
N GLU A 258 7.86 -4.31 -6.42
CA GLU A 258 6.67 -3.70 -6.99
C GLU A 258 6.99 -2.85 -8.21
N TYR A 259 6.01 -2.71 -9.11
CA TYR A 259 6.11 -1.81 -10.26
C TYR A 259 5.17 -0.63 -10.08
N ASN A 260 5.74 0.58 -10.11
CA ASN A 260 5.00 1.83 -10.15
C ASN A 260 4.90 2.31 -11.60
N GLN A 261 3.68 2.50 -12.08
CA GLN A 261 3.41 2.91 -13.45
C GLN A 261 3.96 4.32 -13.75
N ALA A 262 4.48 4.47 -14.97
CA ALA A 262 4.87 5.74 -15.54
C ALA A 262 3.70 6.74 -15.53
N SER A 263 4.00 8.05 -15.47
CA SER A 263 2.97 9.05 -15.72
C SER A 263 2.56 9.05 -17.19
N GLU A 264 1.29 9.39 -17.47
CA GLU A 264 0.76 9.46 -18.84
C GLU A 264 1.52 10.47 -19.71
N ASP A 265 1.96 11.58 -19.10
CA ASP A 265 2.75 12.63 -19.75
C ASP A 265 4.24 12.26 -19.92
N GLY A 266 4.67 11.08 -19.45
CA GLY A 266 6.05 10.59 -19.55
C GLY A 266 7.07 11.30 -18.64
N THR A 267 6.65 12.26 -17.82
CA THR A 267 7.55 12.99 -16.90
C THR A 267 8.11 12.09 -15.79
N ARG A 268 7.34 11.09 -15.35
CA ARG A 268 7.75 10.06 -14.41
C ARG A 268 7.91 8.71 -15.14
N PRO A 269 9.07 8.05 -15.02
CA PRO A 269 9.28 6.72 -15.60
C PRO A 269 8.41 5.66 -14.89
N GLY A 270 8.26 4.50 -15.52
CA GLY A 270 7.83 3.31 -14.81
C GLY A 270 8.98 2.81 -13.96
N ILE A 271 8.74 2.54 -12.68
CA ILE A 271 9.80 2.20 -11.73
C ILE A 271 9.53 0.82 -11.15
N PHE A 272 10.47 -0.11 -11.32
CA PHE A 272 10.51 -1.34 -10.55
C PHE A 272 11.32 -1.10 -9.27
N TYR A 273 10.62 -1.17 -8.13
CA TYR A 273 11.18 -1.00 -6.80
C TYR A 273 11.50 -2.35 -6.17
N ILE A 274 12.70 -2.47 -5.59
CA ILE A 274 13.17 -3.69 -4.93
C ILE A 274 13.50 -3.37 -3.47
N PRO A 275 12.83 -4.00 -2.48
CA PRO A 275 13.16 -3.80 -1.07
C PRO A 275 14.40 -4.60 -0.69
N ILE A 276 15.53 -3.90 -0.50
CA ILE A 276 16.79 -4.53 -0.08
C ILE A 276 17.03 -4.19 1.39
N ILE A 277 16.64 -5.10 2.28
CA ILE A 277 16.89 -5.00 3.73
C ILE A 277 18.28 -5.55 4.07
N ASP A 278 18.60 -6.68 3.46
CA ASP A 278 19.84 -7.42 3.68
C ASP A 278 20.24 -8.04 2.34
N ALA A 279 21.22 -7.43 1.67
CA ALA A 279 21.69 -7.88 0.36
C ALA A 279 22.23 -9.32 0.41
N THR A 280 22.77 -9.78 1.54
CA THR A 280 23.31 -11.13 1.73
C THR A 280 22.26 -12.22 1.74
N LYS A 281 20.97 -11.85 1.79
CA LYS A 281 19.83 -12.78 1.72
C LYS A 281 19.19 -12.85 0.35
N PHE A 282 19.67 -12.09 -0.63
CA PHE A 282 19.16 -12.15 -2.01
C PHE A 282 19.78 -13.32 -2.76
N ASN A 283 18.94 -14.14 -3.39
CA ASN A 283 19.39 -15.23 -4.26
C ASN A 283 19.48 -14.75 -5.72
N THR A 284 20.37 -15.35 -6.51
CA THR A 284 20.44 -15.16 -7.98
C THR A 284 19.18 -15.52 -8.76
N THR A 285 18.25 -16.24 -8.13
CA THR A 285 16.96 -16.63 -8.71
C THR A 285 15.78 -15.76 -8.26
N SER A 286 16.03 -14.74 -7.41
CA SER A 286 15.02 -13.83 -6.86
C SER A 286 14.71 -12.65 -7.78
#